data_AF-A0A381TW64-F1
#
_entry.id   AF-A0A381TW64-F1
#
_cell.length_a   1.000
_cell.length_b   1.000
_cell.length_c   1.000
_cell.angle_alpha   90.00
_cell.angle_beta   90.00
_cell.angle_gamma   90.00
#
_symmetry.space_group_name_H-M   'P 1'
#
loop_
_entity.id
_entity.type
_entity.pdbx_description
1 polymer ?
#
loop_
_entity_poly.entity_id
_entity_poly.type
_entity_poly.pdbx_seq_one_letter_code
_entity_poly.pdbx_strand_id
1 'polypeptide(L)'
;MNHYLSLLFLFFLSCTQSDHPDLLLNKLKISKSDYDEYLINRSEGFHRLSGVNEKDSTYGIITVHGYYPTGWQTKGFEWVNPLMALSHREIPVWFFRYDWTGCPENSAGYLYRQTEVLIENNPHLDSLWIIGHSMGGLITSLFAENWDHDFPITIHSIAAPLAGMDRQMSGCEKIQGKEYKISSTVNYTQWRTVHSQDGAFRKLTVDPQEVSIESGKSILLPEEWNNIRLGHNRSIQWVCENF
;
A
#
# COMPACT_ATOMS: atom_id res chain seq x y z
N MET A 1 45.90 11.99 -41.53
CA MET A 1 44.85 10.96 -41.53
C MET A 1 44.58 10.56 -40.09
N ASN A 2 43.58 11.17 -39.44
CA ASN A 2 43.17 10.74 -38.10
C ASN A 2 42.05 9.73 -38.25
N HIS A 3 42.33 8.48 -37.91
CA HIS A 3 41.35 7.42 -37.80
C HIS A 3 40.58 7.60 -36.48
N TYR A 4 39.29 7.95 -36.58
CA TYR A 4 38.38 7.89 -35.44
C TYR A 4 37.92 6.44 -35.25
N LEU A 5 38.34 5.83 -34.14
CA LEU A 5 37.86 4.54 -33.69
C LEU A 5 36.54 4.77 -32.92
N SER A 6 35.40 4.47 -33.54
CA SER A 6 34.11 4.45 -32.84
C SER A 6 34.03 3.21 -31.95
N LEU A 7 34.11 3.40 -30.63
CA LEU A 7 33.73 2.38 -29.66
C LEU A 7 32.20 2.31 -29.57
N LEU A 8 31.63 1.21 -30.04
CA LEU A 8 30.21 0.87 -29.84
C LEU A 8 30.02 0.42 -28.38
N PHE A 9 29.40 1.25 -27.54
CA PHE A 9 28.94 0.83 -26.22
C PHE A 9 27.68 -0.03 -26.36
N LEU A 10 27.84 -1.34 -26.21
CA LEU A 10 26.73 -2.28 -26.03
C LEU A 10 26.18 -2.12 -24.61
N PHE A 11 25.06 -1.43 -24.47
CA PHE A 11 24.28 -1.43 -23.24
C PHE A 11 23.62 -2.81 -23.07
N PHE A 12 24.13 -3.61 -22.14
CA PHE A 12 23.42 -4.80 -21.67
C PHE A 12 22.22 -4.34 -20.84
N LEU A 13 21.03 -4.36 -21.46
CA LEU A 13 19.76 -4.32 -20.74
C LEU A 13 19.63 -5.65 -19.97
N SER A 14 20.08 -5.65 -18.71
CA SER A 14 19.77 -6.74 -17.78
C SER A 14 18.31 -6.59 -17.36
N CYS A 15 17.42 -7.35 -17.99
CA CYS A 15 16.11 -7.63 -17.40
C CYS A 15 16.36 -8.52 -16.18
N THR A 16 16.39 -7.96 -14.97
CA THR A 16 16.36 -8.76 -13.75
C THR A 16 14.99 -9.43 -13.67
N GLN A 17 14.95 -10.73 -13.99
CA GLN A 17 13.76 -11.55 -13.83
C GLN A 17 13.44 -11.61 -12.34
N SER A 18 12.21 -11.26 -11.96
CA SER A 18 11.77 -11.35 -10.57
C SER A 18 11.81 -12.80 -10.07
N ASP A 19 12.28 -13.00 -8.85
CA ASP A 19 12.29 -14.32 -8.20
C ASP A 19 10.88 -14.89 -7.98
N HIS A 20 9.85 -14.03 -7.94
CA HIS A 20 8.46 -14.38 -7.68
C HIS A 20 7.49 -13.69 -8.64
N PRO A 21 7.39 -14.18 -9.91
CA PRO A 21 6.50 -13.59 -10.90
C PRO A 21 5.01 -13.76 -10.56
N ASP A 22 4.65 -14.83 -9.83
CA ASP A 22 3.28 -15.09 -9.40
C ASP A 22 3.06 -14.75 -7.93
N LEU A 23 1.83 -14.34 -7.57
CA LEU A 23 1.36 -14.22 -6.20
C LEU A 23 0.34 -15.32 -5.90
N LEU A 24 0.75 -16.35 -5.14
CA LEU A 24 -0.08 -17.52 -4.84
C LEU A 24 -0.43 -17.57 -3.36
N LEU A 25 -1.72 -17.76 -3.06
CA LEU A 25 -2.22 -17.87 -1.68
C LEU A 25 -1.50 -18.99 -0.90
N ASN A 26 -1.32 -20.15 -1.52
CA ASN A 26 -0.67 -21.30 -0.89
C ASN A 26 0.84 -21.15 -0.64
N LYS A 27 1.47 -20.08 -1.17
CA LYS A 27 2.88 -19.75 -0.91
C LYS A 27 3.06 -18.72 0.20
N LEU A 28 1.97 -18.15 0.73
CA LEU A 28 2.03 -17.21 1.85
C LEU A 28 2.50 -17.93 3.13
N LYS A 29 3.67 -17.55 3.63
CA LYS A 29 4.28 -18.15 4.82
C LYS A 29 3.83 -17.40 6.08
N ILE A 30 2.97 -18.04 6.87
CA ILE A 30 2.40 -17.48 8.12
C ILE A 30 3.47 -17.34 9.21
N SER A 31 4.49 -18.23 9.22
CA SER A 31 5.59 -18.14 10.16
C SER A 31 6.61 -17.08 9.74
N LYS A 32 6.87 -16.12 10.63
CA LYS A 32 7.87 -15.06 10.39
C LYS A 32 9.28 -15.61 10.20
N SER A 33 9.64 -16.72 10.84
CA SER A 33 10.97 -17.32 10.73
C SER A 33 11.27 -17.85 9.33
N ASP A 34 10.22 -18.22 8.61
CA ASP A 34 10.34 -18.93 7.33
C ASP A 34 10.10 -17.97 6.14
N TYR A 35 9.66 -16.75 6.44
CA TYR A 35 9.31 -15.73 5.46
C TYR A 35 10.54 -15.19 4.73
N ASP A 36 10.47 -15.20 3.41
CA ASP A 36 11.56 -14.96 2.45
C ASP A 36 11.30 -13.72 1.58
N GLU A 37 10.59 -12.72 2.12
CA GLU A 37 10.20 -11.52 1.39
C GLU A 37 9.31 -11.80 0.16
N TYR A 38 8.61 -12.95 0.14
CA TYR A 38 7.79 -13.40 -0.99
C TYR A 38 6.87 -12.34 -1.59
N LEU A 39 6.24 -11.49 -0.75
CA LEU A 39 5.35 -10.43 -1.23
C LEU A 39 6.11 -9.28 -1.91
N ILE A 40 7.32 -8.97 -1.47
CA ILE A 40 8.07 -7.78 -1.87
C ILE A 40 9.09 -8.07 -2.97
N ASN A 41 9.62 -9.29 -3.05
CA ASN A 41 10.61 -9.69 -4.05
C ASN A 41 9.96 -9.97 -5.43
N ARG A 42 9.30 -8.94 -5.95
CA ARG A 42 8.61 -8.90 -7.24
C ARG A 42 8.75 -7.55 -7.92
N SER A 43 8.52 -7.51 -9.23
CA SER A 43 8.53 -6.27 -10.01
C SER A 43 7.45 -5.30 -9.52
N GLU A 44 7.61 -4.03 -9.82
CA GLU A 44 6.58 -3.03 -9.56
C GLU A 44 5.31 -3.28 -10.38
N GLY A 45 4.17 -2.82 -9.87
CA GLY A 45 2.84 -2.98 -10.47
C GLY A 45 1.88 -3.78 -9.59
N PHE A 46 0.73 -4.14 -10.18
CA PHE A 46 -0.28 -4.96 -9.52
C PHE A 46 -0.03 -6.45 -9.73
N HIS A 47 -0.12 -7.21 -8.64
CA HIS A 47 0.03 -8.66 -8.62
C HIS A 47 -1.25 -9.29 -8.08
N ARG A 48 -2.01 -9.99 -8.92
CA ARG A 48 -3.26 -10.65 -8.51
C ARG A 48 -2.96 -11.85 -7.63
N LEU A 49 -3.57 -11.91 -6.45
CA LEU A 49 -3.51 -13.05 -5.56
C LEU A 49 -4.30 -14.21 -6.18
N SER A 50 -3.58 -15.23 -6.64
CA SER A 50 -4.14 -16.41 -7.29
C SER A 50 -4.24 -17.59 -6.31
N GLY A 51 -5.02 -18.61 -6.68
CA GLY A 51 -5.33 -19.75 -5.81
C GLY A 51 -6.52 -19.49 -4.87
N VAL A 52 -7.32 -18.47 -5.17
CA VAL A 52 -8.63 -18.20 -4.59
C VAL A 52 -9.69 -18.71 -5.56
N ASN A 53 -10.74 -19.37 -5.05
CA ASN A 53 -11.92 -19.68 -5.84
C ASN A 53 -12.81 -18.43 -5.90
N GLU A 54 -12.43 -17.46 -6.73
CA GLU A 54 -13.13 -16.18 -6.82
C GLU A 54 -14.56 -16.37 -7.35
N LYS A 55 -15.52 -15.72 -6.69
CA LYS A 55 -16.90 -15.58 -7.16
C LYS A 55 -16.98 -14.44 -8.17
N ASP A 56 -18.05 -14.44 -8.96
CA ASP A 56 -18.41 -13.27 -9.75
C ASP A 56 -18.61 -12.07 -8.80
N SER A 57 -17.75 -11.08 -8.95
CA SER A 57 -17.71 -9.87 -8.13
C SER A 57 -17.63 -8.65 -9.01
N THR A 58 -18.42 -7.63 -8.69
CA THR A 58 -18.37 -6.31 -9.34
C THR A 58 -17.40 -5.37 -8.63
N TYR A 59 -16.63 -5.86 -7.65
CA TYR A 59 -15.58 -5.06 -7.02
C TYR A 59 -14.37 -5.92 -6.68
N GLY A 60 -13.23 -5.27 -6.54
CA GLY A 60 -12.00 -5.92 -6.14
C GLY A 60 -11.18 -5.07 -5.18
N ILE A 61 -10.17 -5.69 -4.59
CA ILE A 61 -9.36 -5.10 -3.51
C ILE A 61 -7.91 -4.92 -3.95
N ILE A 62 -7.36 -3.75 -3.71
CA ILE A 62 -5.94 -3.44 -3.89
C ILE A 62 -5.34 -3.19 -2.50
N THR A 63 -4.25 -3.89 -2.17
CA THR A 63 -3.48 -3.64 -0.94
C THR A 63 -2.19 -2.90 -1.26
N VAL A 64 -1.91 -1.84 -0.51
CA VAL A 64 -0.74 -0.96 -0.70
C VAL A 64 0.12 -1.01 0.56
N HIS A 65 1.33 -1.54 0.39
CA HIS A 65 2.22 -1.80 1.51
C HIS A 65 2.92 -0.54 2.06
N GLY A 66 3.57 -0.67 3.23
CA GLY A 66 4.26 0.43 3.89
C GLY A 66 5.73 0.63 3.45
N TYR A 67 6.45 1.44 4.21
CA TYR A 67 7.89 1.67 4.01
C TYR A 67 8.72 0.57 4.68
N TYR A 68 9.77 0.10 4.00
CA TYR A 68 10.74 -0.83 4.58
C TYR A 68 12.14 -0.23 4.66
N PRO A 69 12.74 -0.15 5.86
CA PRO A 69 14.13 0.26 6.01
C PRO A 69 15.09 -0.71 5.31
N THR A 70 16.23 -0.18 4.86
CA THR A 70 17.36 -0.99 4.38
C THR A 70 17.75 -2.03 5.43
N GLY A 71 17.93 -3.28 5.01
CA GLY A 71 18.30 -4.39 5.90
C GLY A 71 17.14 -5.01 6.69
N TRP A 72 15.90 -4.53 6.53
CA TRP A 72 14.74 -5.18 7.12
C TRP A 72 14.49 -6.53 6.44
N GLN A 73 14.61 -7.63 7.20
CA GLN A 73 14.60 -9.00 6.65
C GLN A 73 13.20 -9.60 6.43
N THR A 74 12.14 -8.89 6.82
CA THR A 74 10.75 -9.41 6.78
C THR A 74 9.80 -8.44 6.08
N LYS A 75 10.26 -7.82 4.98
CA LYS A 75 9.48 -6.82 4.23
C LYS A 75 8.21 -7.44 3.67
N GLY A 76 7.06 -6.82 3.93
CA GLY A 76 5.75 -7.30 3.49
C GLY A 76 5.15 -8.38 4.38
N PHE A 77 5.87 -8.91 5.36
CA PHE A 77 5.33 -9.95 6.24
C PHE A 77 4.04 -9.50 6.95
N GLU A 78 3.92 -8.20 7.26
CA GLU A 78 2.73 -7.63 7.88
C GLU A 78 1.45 -7.79 7.04
N TRP A 79 1.58 -8.02 5.74
CA TRP A 79 0.46 -8.25 4.80
C TRP A 79 0.10 -9.73 4.61
N VAL A 80 0.88 -10.68 5.13
CA VAL A 80 0.61 -12.11 4.96
C VAL A 80 -0.76 -12.50 5.54
N ASN A 81 -0.98 -12.26 6.84
CA ASN A 81 -2.26 -12.60 7.47
C ASN A 81 -3.44 -11.75 6.95
N PRO A 82 -3.26 -10.43 6.66
CA PRO A 82 -4.31 -9.66 6.03
C PRO A 82 -4.73 -10.19 4.67
N LEU A 83 -3.79 -10.58 3.81
CA LEU A 83 -4.11 -11.18 2.50
C LEU A 83 -4.82 -12.53 2.65
N MET A 84 -4.45 -13.35 3.64
CA MET A 84 -5.18 -14.58 3.97
C MET A 84 -6.61 -14.29 4.43
N ALA A 85 -6.83 -13.25 5.25
CA ALA A 85 -8.17 -12.87 5.69
C ALA A 85 -9.03 -12.32 4.53
N LEU A 86 -8.43 -11.49 3.66
CA LEU A 86 -9.11 -10.94 2.49
C LEU A 86 -9.46 -12.02 1.45
N SER A 87 -8.62 -13.05 1.29
CA SER A 87 -8.89 -14.12 0.32
C SER A 87 -10.14 -14.93 0.64
N HIS A 88 -10.53 -15.03 1.92
CA HIS A 88 -11.78 -15.67 2.34
C HIS A 88 -13.04 -14.95 1.85
N ARG A 89 -12.92 -13.70 1.37
CA ARG A 89 -14.04 -12.99 0.72
C ARG A 89 -14.35 -13.52 -0.68
N GLU A 90 -13.44 -14.31 -1.27
CA GLU A 90 -13.59 -14.89 -2.61
C GLU A 90 -13.83 -13.83 -3.69
N ILE A 91 -13.18 -12.68 -3.56
CA ILE A 91 -13.18 -11.57 -4.53
C ILE A 91 -11.76 -11.35 -5.06
N PRO A 92 -11.61 -10.70 -6.23
CA PRO A 92 -10.29 -10.35 -6.76
C PRO A 92 -9.49 -9.49 -5.78
N VAL A 93 -8.25 -9.89 -5.48
CA VAL A 93 -7.32 -9.13 -4.63
C VAL A 93 -6.00 -8.93 -5.37
N TRP A 94 -5.47 -7.70 -5.36
CA TRP A 94 -4.17 -7.35 -5.89
C TRP A 94 -3.26 -6.79 -4.80
N PHE A 95 -2.00 -7.21 -4.82
CA PHE A 95 -0.94 -6.59 -4.06
C PHE A 95 -0.21 -5.58 -4.95
N PHE A 96 -0.14 -4.32 -4.52
CA PHE A 96 0.56 -3.26 -5.24
C PHE A 96 2.00 -3.14 -4.77
N ARG A 97 2.93 -3.39 -5.69
CA ARG A 97 4.37 -3.22 -5.47
C ARG A 97 4.83 -1.92 -6.12
N TYR A 98 5.48 -1.05 -5.36
CA TYR A 98 5.97 0.25 -5.83
C TYR A 98 7.31 0.59 -5.18
N ASP A 99 8.14 1.43 -5.81
CA ASP A 99 9.35 1.94 -5.17
C ASP A 99 9.03 2.74 -3.90
N TRP A 100 9.20 2.11 -2.73
CA TRP A 100 8.99 2.77 -1.43
C TRP A 100 10.20 3.61 -0.98
N THR A 101 11.27 3.63 -1.77
CA THR A 101 12.44 4.47 -1.49
C THR A 101 12.34 5.84 -2.16
N GLY A 102 11.45 5.98 -3.15
CA GLY A 102 11.11 7.24 -3.80
C GLY A 102 10.03 8.04 -3.08
N CYS A 103 9.70 9.22 -3.63
CA CYS A 103 8.75 10.13 -3.00
C CYS A 103 7.31 9.60 -3.06
N PRO A 104 6.53 9.71 -1.96
CA PRO A 104 5.16 9.19 -1.90
C PRO A 104 4.24 9.72 -3.00
N GLU A 105 4.42 10.97 -3.43
CA GLU A 105 3.67 11.60 -4.51
C GLU A 105 3.89 10.89 -5.85
N ASN A 106 5.13 10.46 -6.13
CA ASN A 106 5.45 9.68 -7.32
C ASN A 106 4.79 8.30 -7.26
N SER A 107 4.81 7.67 -6.09
CA SER A 107 4.14 6.38 -5.87
C SER A 107 2.62 6.49 -5.98
N ALA A 108 2.02 7.60 -5.53
CA ALA A 108 0.60 7.87 -5.68
C ALA A 108 0.22 8.09 -7.16
N GLY A 109 1.01 8.86 -7.90
CA GLY A 109 0.83 9.00 -9.35
C GLY A 109 1.04 7.70 -10.12
N TYR A 110 1.91 6.81 -9.64
CA TYR A 110 2.06 5.46 -10.22
C TYR A 110 0.85 4.58 -9.91
N LEU A 111 0.38 4.57 -8.66
CA LEU A 111 -0.84 3.88 -8.26
C LEU A 111 -2.04 4.32 -9.10
N TYR A 112 -2.17 5.63 -9.34
CA TYR A 112 -3.19 6.22 -10.21
C TYR A 112 -3.22 5.55 -11.59
N ARG A 113 -2.11 5.65 -12.33
CA ARG A 113 -2.01 5.14 -13.70
C ARG A 113 -2.20 3.63 -13.76
N GLN A 114 -1.69 2.88 -12.78
CA GLN A 114 -1.90 1.44 -12.72
C GLN A 114 -3.37 1.10 -12.47
N THR A 115 -4.06 1.90 -11.65
CA THR A 115 -5.50 1.73 -11.35
C THR A 115 -6.36 1.92 -12.59
N GLU A 116 -6.08 2.94 -13.41
CA GLU A 116 -6.74 3.11 -14.72
C GLU A 116 -6.58 1.87 -15.60
N VAL A 117 -5.34 1.40 -15.76
CA VAL A 117 -5.03 0.19 -16.55
C VAL A 117 -5.73 -1.05 -15.96
N LEU A 118 -5.85 -1.15 -14.64
CA LEU A 118 -6.56 -2.26 -14.00
C LEU A 118 -8.05 -2.21 -14.32
N ILE A 119 -8.68 -1.04 -14.22
CA ILE A 119 -10.11 -0.85 -14.52
C ILE A 119 -10.38 -1.20 -15.99
N GLU A 120 -9.58 -0.70 -16.93
CA GLU A 120 -9.71 -1.01 -18.36
C GLU A 120 -9.61 -2.52 -18.66
N ASN A 121 -8.70 -3.22 -17.99
CA ASN A 121 -8.51 -4.65 -18.17
C ASN A 121 -9.56 -5.51 -17.44
N ASN A 122 -10.37 -4.92 -16.57
CA ASN A 122 -11.37 -5.62 -15.78
C ASN A 122 -12.73 -4.90 -15.88
N PRO A 123 -13.36 -4.86 -17.07
CA PRO A 123 -14.58 -4.09 -17.33
C PRO A 123 -15.83 -4.61 -16.59
N HIS A 124 -15.71 -5.72 -15.86
CA HIS A 124 -16.76 -6.28 -15.00
C HIS A 124 -16.77 -5.65 -13.60
N LEU A 125 -15.73 -4.90 -13.23
CA LEU A 125 -15.66 -4.19 -11.97
C LEU A 125 -16.40 -2.86 -12.08
N ASP A 126 -17.30 -2.61 -11.14
CA ASP A 126 -18.02 -1.37 -10.93
C ASP A 126 -17.35 -0.48 -9.87
N SER A 127 -16.45 -1.05 -9.05
CA SER A 127 -15.72 -0.29 -8.02
C SER A 127 -14.44 -0.99 -7.55
N LEU A 128 -13.57 -0.24 -6.85
CA LEU A 128 -12.37 -0.79 -6.22
C LEU A 128 -12.24 -0.34 -4.77
N TRP A 129 -11.71 -1.23 -3.93
CA TRP A 129 -11.32 -0.91 -2.57
C TRP A 129 -9.79 -0.86 -2.51
N ILE A 130 -9.22 0.22 -1.99
CA ILE A 130 -7.77 0.39 -1.87
C ILE A 130 -7.40 0.55 -0.40
N ILE A 131 -6.60 -0.38 0.10
CA ILE A 131 -6.23 -0.49 1.51
C ILE A 131 -4.75 -0.20 1.64
N GLY A 132 -4.41 0.97 2.17
CA GLY A 132 -3.03 1.38 2.38
C GLY A 132 -2.63 1.32 3.84
N HIS A 133 -1.44 0.79 4.14
CA HIS A 133 -0.88 0.78 5.49
C HIS A 133 0.38 1.64 5.59
N SER A 134 0.54 2.39 6.69
CA SER A 134 1.74 3.18 6.95
C SER A 134 2.00 4.17 5.79
N MET A 135 3.18 4.12 5.17
CA MET A 135 3.47 4.88 3.94
C MET A 135 2.46 4.59 2.82
N GLY A 136 1.98 3.34 2.69
CA GLY A 136 0.93 2.99 1.74
C GLY A 136 -0.38 3.69 2.04
N GLY A 137 -0.71 3.93 3.32
CA GLY A 137 -1.88 4.71 3.70
C GLY A 137 -1.75 6.17 3.27
N LEU A 138 -0.57 6.77 3.41
CA LEU A 138 -0.27 8.10 2.88
C LEU A 138 -0.41 8.14 1.35
N ILE A 139 0.17 7.18 0.63
CA ILE A 139 0.07 7.06 -0.83
C ILE A 139 -1.40 6.97 -1.28
N THR A 140 -2.20 6.14 -0.63
CA THR A 140 -3.63 6.02 -0.95
C THR A 140 -4.42 7.30 -0.63
N SER A 141 -3.97 8.08 0.36
CA SER A 141 -4.60 9.36 0.70
C SER A 141 -4.29 10.43 -0.35
N LEU A 142 -3.04 10.48 -0.84
CA LEU A 142 -2.66 11.33 -1.96
C LEU A 142 -3.37 10.92 -3.27
N PHE A 143 -3.54 9.61 -3.50
CA PHE A 143 -4.37 9.11 -4.59
C PHE A 143 -5.83 9.61 -4.47
N ALA A 144 -6.39 9.58 -3.26
CA ALA A 144 -7.78 9.95 -2.98
C ALA A 144 -8.11 11.41 -3.35
N GLU A 145 -7.17 12.33 -3.13
CA GLU A 145 -7.34 13.75 -3.45
C GLU A 145 -7.28 14.01 -4.96
N ASN A 146 -6.51 13.19 -5.68
CA ASN A 146 -6.25 13.39 -7.10
C ASN A 146 -7.18 12.57 -8.01
N TRP A 147 -7.98 11.64 -7.46
CA TRP A 147 -8.89 10.82 -8.25
C TRP A 147 -10.00 11.67 -8.90
N ASP A 148 -9.96 11.82 -10.22
CA ASP A 148 -10.88 12.68 -10.97
C ASP A 148 -11.87 11.92 -11.86
N HIS A 149 -11.92 10.60 -11.73
CA HIS A 149 -12.83 9.75 -12.48
C HIS A 149 -14.14 9.45 -11.73
N ASP A 150 -15.19 9.20 -12.51
CA ASP A 150 -16.52 8.79 -12.01
C ASP A 150 -16.54 7.37 -11.41
N PHE A 151 -15.50 6.57 -11.70
CA PHE A 151 -15.41 5.20 -11.19
C PHE A 151 -15.27 5.20 -9.66
N PRO A 152 -16.19 4.57 -8.90
CA PRO A 152 -16.18 4.59 -7.45
C PRO A 152 -14.97 3.89 -6.81
N ILE A 153 -14.32 4.58 -5.86
CA ILE A 153 -13.22 4.03 -5.06
C ILE A 153 -13.59 4.09 -3.57
N THR A 154 -13.32 3.03 -2.82
CA THR A 154 -13.33 3.04 -1.35
C THR A 154 -11.91 2.94 -0.83
N ILE A 155 -11.52 3.82 0.09
CA ILE A 155 -10.15 3.87 0.63
C ILE A 155 -10.14 3.62 2.13
N HIS A 156 -9.23 2.74 2.54
CA HIS A 156 -8.87 2.51 3.93
C HIS A 156 -7.40 2.84 4.15
N SER A 157 -7.12 4.00 4.75
CA SER A 157 -5.77 4.44 5.13
C SER A 157 -5.49 4.07 6.58
N ILE A 158 -4.57 3.14 6.81
CA ILE A 158 -4.36 2.50 8.12
C ILE A 158 -3.01 2.91 8.70
N ALA A 159 -3.03 3.43 9.94
CA ALA A 159 -1.83 3.81 10.69
C ALA A 159 -0.86 4.68 9.86
N ALA A 160 -1.39 5.66 9.13
CA ALA A 160 -0.64 6.43 8.15
C ALA A 160 -0.16 7.77 8.72
N PRO A 161 1.10 8.18 8.46
CA PRO A 161 1.63 9.46 8.93
C PRO A 161 1.20 10.62 8.02
N LEU A 162 -0.09 10.91 7.97
CA LEU A 162 -0.68 11.93 7.07
C LEU A 162 -0.22 13.36 7.36
N ALA A 163 0.06 13.69 8.62
CA ALA A 163 0.63 14.99 9.00
C ALA A 163 2.12 15.12 8.64
N GLY A 164 2.71 14.05 8.09
CA GLY A 164 4.14 13.93 7.81
C GLY A 164 4.93 13.40 9.01
N MET A 165 6.20 13.07 8.74
CA MET A 165 7.20 12.75 9.77
C MET A 165 8.44 13.62 9.57
N ASP A 166 9.14 13.94 10.65
CA ASP A 166 10.40 14.71 10.58
C ASP A 166 11.50 14.01 9.77
N ARG A 167 11.40 12.69 9.61
CA ARG A 167 12.30 11.90 8.76
C ARG A 167 11.95 12.15 7.29
N GLN A 168 12.47 13.25 6.76
CA GLN A 168 12.34 13.60 5.35
C GLN A 168 13.06 12.56 4.48
N MET A 169 12.35 12.00 3.50
CA MET A 169 12.99 11.24 2.43
C MET A 169 13.79 12.21 1.57
N SER A 170 15.08 11.92 1.37
CA SER A 170 15.99 12.84 0.67
C SER A 170 15.45 13.15 -0.73
N GLY A 171 15.36 14.44 -1.08
CA GLY A 171 14.85 14.89 -2.37
C GLY A 171 13.31 14.94 -2.50
N CYS A 172 12.56 14.56 -1.46
CA CYS A 172 11.11 14.67 -1.45
C CYS A 172 10.64 15.96 -0.80
N GLU A 173 9.51 16.47 -1.29
CA GLU A 173 8.83 17.59 -0.68
C GLU A 173 8.38 17.21 0.74
N LYS A 174 8.37 18.21 1.64
CA LYS A 174 7.97 17.95 3.01
C LYS A 174 6.44 17.85 3.05
N ILE A 175 5.95 16.64 3.24
CA ILE A 175 4.53 16.39 3.51
C ILE A 175 4.20 17.05 4.84
N GLN A 176 3.33 18.05 4.79
CA GLN A 176 2.75 18.75 5.94
C GLN A 176 1.22 18.80 5.77
N GLY A 177 0.62 17.64 5.46
CA GLY A 177 -0.82 17.54 5.28
C GLY A 177 -1.52 17.95 6.56
N LYS A 178 -2.05 19.17 6.61
CA LYS A 178 -2.95 19.59 7.71
C LYS A 178 -4.40 19.27 7.38
N GLU A 179 -4.69 19.18 6.10
CA GLU A 179 -6.00 18.93 5.53
C GLU A 179 -5.83 18.07 4.28
N TYR A 180 -6.72 17.09 4.09
CA TYR A 180 -6.87 16.30 2.87
C TYR A 180 -8.28 16.52 2.32
N LYS A 181 -8.38 16.82 1.02
CA LYS A 181 -9.66 17.05 0.32
C LYS A 181 -10.01 15.87 -0.56
N ILE A 182 -10.84 14.99 -0.02
CA ILE A 182 -11.17 13.73 -0.68
C ILE A 182 -12.10 13.98 -1.87
N SER A 183 -11.78 13.38 -3.02
CA SER A 183 -12.61 13.44 -4.22
C SER A 183 -14.02 12.87 -3.98
N SER A 184 -15.01 13.45 -4.67
CA SER A 184 -16.43 13.15 -4.44
C SER A 184 -16.86 11.71 -4.76
N THR A 185 -16.10 11.00 -5.61
CA THR A 185 -16.34 9.59 -5.98
C THR A 185 -15.57 8.62 -5.09
N VAL A 186 -14.87 9.15 -4.07
CA VAL A 186 -14.05 8.37 -3.14
C VAL A 186 -14.71 8.33 -1.76
N ASN A 187 -15.04 7.12 -1.30
CA ASN A 187 -15.44 6.90 0.10
C ASN A 187 -14.19 6.63 0.95
N TYR A 188 -13.76 7.60 1.74
CA TYR A 188 -12.49 7.55 2.45
C TYR A 188 -12.64 7.35 3.96
N THR A 189 -11.87 6.39 4.50
CA THR A 189 -11.71 6.18 5.95
C THR A 189 -10.24 6.11 6.35
N GLN A 190 -9.85 6.97 7.28
CA GLN A 190 -8.59 6.89 8.01
C GLN A 190 -8.79 6.08 9.31
N TRP A 191 -7.96 5.06 9.49
CA TRP A 191 -7.90 4.25 10.71
C TRP A 191 -6.63 4.58 11.49
N ARG A 192 -6.80 5.28 12.61
CA ARG A 192 -5.69 5.72 13.46
C ARG A 192 -5.42 4.71 14.57
N THR A 193 -4.16 4.37 14.77
CA THR A 193 -3.72 3.68 15.99
C THR A 193 -3.57 4.67 17.13
N VAL A 194 -3.62 4.20 18.37
CA VAL A 194 -3.33 5.04 19.53
C VAL A 194 -1.86 5.45 19.53
N HIS A 195 -1.59 6.76 19.37
CA HIS A 195 -0.26 7.32 19.19
C HIS A 195 0.78 6.82 20.21
N SER A 196 0.44 6.83 21.50
CA SER A 196 1.34 6.41 22.58
C SER A 196 1.72 4.93 22.55
N GLN A 197 0.97 4.10 21.81
CA GLN A 197 1.14 2.66 21.71
C GLN A 197 1.66 2.22 20.33
N ASP A 198 1.55 3.08 19.32
CA ASP A 198 2.01 2.81 17.97
C ASP A 198 3.55 2.69 17.93
N GLY A 199 4.05 1.52 17.54
CA GLY A 199 5.49 1.24 17.55
C GLY A 199 6.32 2.13 16.62
N ALA A 200 5.72 2.67 15.56
CA ALA A 200 6.36 3.58 14.62
C ALA A 200 6.27 5.04 15.10
N PHE A 201 5.16 5.42 15.75
CA PHE A 201 4.88 6.83 16.04
C PHE A 201 5.10 7.26 17.49
N ARG A 202 5.01 6.37 18.49
CA ARG A 202 5.06 6.70 19.94
C ARG A 202 6.26 7.52 20.43
N LYS A 203 7.31 7.68 19.61
CA LYS A 203 8.51 8.47 19.92
C LYS A 203 8.46 9.89 19.34
N LEU A 204 7.44 10.20 18.55
CA LEU A 204 7.22 11.51 17.97
C LEU A 204 6.50 12.39 19.00
N THR A 205 6.84 13.67 19.02
CA THR A 205 6.20 14.64 19.92
C THR A 205 4.76 14.94 19.49
N VAL A 206 4.51 14.91 18.18
CA VAL A 206 3.21 15.18 17.57
C VAL A 206 2.71 13.88 16.92
N ASP A 207 1.42 13.58 17.07
CA ASP A 207 0.80 12.42 16.41
C ASP A 207 0.82 12.66 14.89
N PRO A 208 1.58 11.88 14.10
CA PRO A 208 1.67 12.09 12.66
C PRO A 208 0.38 11.68 11.93
N GLN A 209 -0.61 11.10 12.64
CA GLN A 209 -1.89 10.69 12.07
C GLN A 209 -2.97 11.77 12.19
N GLU A 210 -2.72 12.84 12.95
CA GLU A 210 -3.73 13.86 13.24
C GLU A 210 -3.80 14.93 12.15
N VAL A 211 -4.82 14.82 11.29
CA VAL A 211 -5.08 15.73 10.17
C VAL A 211 -6.59 15.98 10.02
N SER A 212 -6.97 17.06 9.35
CA SER A 212 -8.35 17.26 8.88
C SER A 212 -8.61 16.44 7.62
N ILE A 213 -9.75 15.77 7.53
CA ILE A 213 -10.18 15.05 6.31
C ILE A 213 -11.51 15.66 5.86
N GLU A 214 -11.50 16.44 4.79
CA GLU A 214 -12.72 16.94 4.13
C GLU A 214 -13.31 15.81 3.27
N SER A 215 -14.62 15.57 3.41
CA SER A 215 -15.34 14.50 2.69
C SER A 215 -14.86 13.07 2.99
N GLY A 216 -14.37 12.82 4.21
CA GLY A 216 -14.00 11.48 4.68
C GLY A 216 -14.24 11.30 6.18
N LYS A 217 -13.77 10.17 6.72
CA LYS A 217 -13.92 9.82 8.14
C LYS A 217 -12.58 9.46 8.76
N SER A 218 -12.40 9.81 10.03
CA SER A 218 -11.28 9.35 10.85
C SER A 218 -11.79 8.55 12.04
N ILE A 219 -11.31 7.33 12.19
CA ILE A 219 -11.70 6.39 13.25
C ILE A 219 -10.46 6.06 14.08
N LEU A 220 -10.56 6.21 15.40
CA LEU A 220 -9.54 5.73 16.33
C LEU A 220 -9.79 4.25 16.61
N LEU A 221 -8.79 3.41 16.34
CA LEU A 221 -8.82 1.98 16.62
C LEU A 221 -8.77 1.71 18.13
N PRO A 222 -9.31 0.58 18.60
CA PRO A 222 -9.17 0.19 20.01
C PRO A 222 -7.70 -0.01 20.38
N GLU A 223 -7.35 0.23 21.65
CA GLU A 223 -5.99 0.02 22.17
C GLU A 223 -5.56 -1.46 22.09
N GLU A 224 -6.52 -2.38 22.23
CA GLU A 224 -6.27 -3.80 22.27
C GLU A 224 -7.27 -4.57 21.41
N TRP A 225 -6.82 -5.72 20.92
CA TRP A 225 -7.63 -6.72 20.24
C TRP A 225 -7.16 -8.11 20.68
N ASN A 226 -8.08 -8.98 21.12
CA ASN A 226 -7.75 -10.29 21.68
C ASN A 226 -6.68 -10.23 22.80
N ASN A 227 -6.84 -9.30 23.75
CA ASN A 227 -5.93 -9.06 24.90
C ASN A 227 -4.47 -8.77 24.51
N ILE A 228 -4.24 -8.29 23.30
CA ILE A 228 -2.93 -7.91 22.79
C ILE A 228 -3.04 -6.48 22.25
N ARG A 229 -2.03 -5.66 22.51
CA ARG A 229 -1.91 -4.30 21.99
C ARG A 229 -2.13 -4.26 20.47
N LEU A 230 -3.00 -3.37 20.02
CA LEU A 230 -3.26 -3.10 18.61
C LEU A 230 -2.31 -2.00 18.10
N GLY A 231 -1.04 -2.38 17.88
CA GLY A 231 -0.02 -1.48 17.37
C GLY A 231 0.04 -1.38 15.84
N HIS A 232 0.99 -0.59 15.35
CA HIS A 232 1.19 -0.22 13.95
C HIS A 232 0.90 -1.29 12.88
N ASN A 233 1.49 -2.48 12.98
CA ASN A 233 1.30 -3.53 11.95
C ASN A 233 0.04 -4.37 12.20
N ARG A 234 -0.40 -4.48 13.46
CA ARG A 234 -1.53 -5.35 13.81
C ARG A 234 -2.87 -4.69 13.48
N SER A 235 -2.89 -3.37 13.36
CA SER A 235 -4.05 -2.61 12.86
C SER A 235 -4.49 -3.07 11.47
N ILE A 236 -3.56 -3.49 10.60
CA ILE A 236 -3.89 -4.01 9.26
C ILE A 236 -4.83 -5.20 9.37
N GLN A 237 -4.44 -6.20 10.19
CA GLN A 237 -5.25 -7.40 10.41
C GLN A 237 -6.63 -7.06 10.94
N TRP A 238 -6.68 -6.21 11.97
CA TRP A 238 -7.94 -5.80 12.58
C TRP A 238 -8.87 -5.17 11.55
N VAL A 239 -8.36 -4.22 10.76
CA VAL A 239 -9.15 -3.51 9.75
C VAL A 239 -9.63 -4.52 8.68
N CYS A 240 -8.75 -5.33 8.09
CA CYS A 240 -9.13 -6.32 7.08
C CYS A 240 -10.17 -7.36 7.54
N GLU A 241 -10.25 -7.64 8.84
CA GLU A 241 -11.26 -8.53 9.43
C GLU A 241 -12.57 -7.84 9.84
N ASN A 242 -12.61 -6.50 9.94
CA ASN A 242 -13.72 -5.78 10.59
C ASN A 242 -14.38 -4.66 9.76
N PHE A 243 -14.01 -4.45 8.49
CA PHE A 243 -14.76 -3.57 7.57
C PHE A 243 -15.56 -4.34 6.50
#